data_AF-A0A6A4ZVL8-F1
#
_entry.id   AF-A0A6A4ZVL8-F1
#
_cell.length_a   1.000
_cell.length_b   1.000
_cell.length_c   1.000
_cell.angle_alpha   90.00
_cell.angle_beta   90.00
_cell.angle_gamma   90.00
#
_symmetry.space_group_name_H-M   'P 1'
#
loop_
_entity.id
_entity.type
_entity.pdbx_description
1 polymer ?
#
loop_
_entity_poly.entity_id
_entity_poly.type
_entity_poly.pdbx_seq_one_letter_code
_entity_poly.pdbx_strand_id
1 'polypeptide(L)'
;MKKDPARVDRLFAAARLAIRDEQVAASAAKDDAPPSDEHGGKTLSEEEFAAAVAAELNAVRTNPQSYIPYLEAMLTQFSGNILTIPSEGIRLQTEEGPTAVQDCLVFLKAHPPVDYLVLEPNMSKAAVDHALDLGNNGAVSHTGSDGSTMVGRLEHYGEWKGSIGELLAFGLCRPRNVVLQLLVDDGVPTRGDRMSLMDNKFKSVGVGFHTHKFQKFVCVLDFAGGFGAL
;
A
#
# COMPACT_ATOMS: atom_id res chain seq x y z
N MET A 1 20.75 -2.69 -5.73
CA MET A 1 20.66 -1.28 -6.17
C MET A 1 20.00 -0.49 -5.05
N LYS A 2 20.69 0.53 -4.50
CA LYS A 2 20.19 1.35 -3.39
C LYS A 2 19.12 2.32 -3.91
N LYS A 3 17.94 2.40 -3.26
CA LYS A 3 16.90 3.40 -3.56
C LYS A 3 17.52 4.80 -3.40
N ASP A 4 17.38 5.65 -4.42
CA ASP A 4 17.96 7.01 -4.47
C ASP A 4 17.33 7.91 -3.38
N PRO A 5 18.09 8.39 -2.38
CA PRO A 5 17.57 9.27 -1.33
C PRO A 5 16.93 10.55 -1.87
N ALA A 6 17.41 11.06 -3.01
CA ALA A 6 16.87 12.26 -3.65
C ALA A 6 15.48 12.04 -4.27
N ARG A 7 14.99 10.80 -4.36
CA ARG A 7 13.62 10.47 -4.80
C ARG A 7 12.57 10.82 -3.74
N VAL A 8 12.88 10.55 -2.48
CA VAL A 8 11.99 10.83 -1.34
C VAL A 8 11.89 12.33 -1.11
N ASP A 9 13.00 13.06 -1.24
CA ASP A 9 13.01 14.52 -1.12
C ASP A 9 12.20 15.22 -2.23
N ARG A 10 12.21 14.66 -3.45
CA ARG A 10 11.39 15.17 -4.57
C ARG A 10 9.91 14.93 -4.35
N LEU A 11 9.52 13.77 -3.81
CA LEU A 11 8.14 13.48 -3.40
C LEU A 11 7.67 14.44 -2.29
N PHE A 12 8.53 14.74 -1.31
CA PHE A 12 8.22 15.72 -0.27
C PHE A 12 8.11 17.16 -0.79
N ALA A 13 8.94 17.55 -1.76
CA ALA A 13 8.85 18.87 -2.39
C ALA A 13 7.57 19.02 -3.22
N ALA A 14 7.19 17.99 -3.98
CA ALA A 14 5.95 17.96 -4.76
C ALA A 14 4.71 17.99 -3.85
N ALA A 15 4.71 17.23 -2.75
CA ALA A 15 3.62 17.24 -1.77
C ALA A 15 3.45 18.63 -1.10
N ARG A 16 4.55 19.33 -0.78
CA ARG A 16 4.50 20.69 -0.22
C ARG A 16 3.93 21.72 -1.20
N LEU A 17 4.23 21.58 -2.50
CA LEU A 17 3.68 22.45 -3.53
C LEU A 17 2.19 22.16 -3.78
N ALA A 18 1.78 20.89 -3.79
CA ALA A 18 0.38 20.49 -3.94
C ALA A 18 -0.49 20.99 -2.78
N ILE A 19 -0.01 20.93 -1.53
CA ILE A 19 -0.73 21.48 -0.36
C ILE A 19 -0.90 23.00 -0.49
N ARG A 20 0.11 23.71 -1.01
CA ARG A 20 0.02 25.16 -1.21
C ARG A 20 -1.00 25.52 -2.29
N ASP A 21 -1.03 24.77 -3.38
CA ASP A 21 -1.95 25.02 -4.49
C ASP A 21 -3.40 24.60 -4.14
N GLU A 22 -3.58 23.53 -3.34
CA GLU A 22 -4.89 23.16 -2.77
C GLU A 22 -5.41 24.20 -1.77
N GLN A 23 -4.55 24.79 -0.94
CA GLN A 23 -4.95 25.87 -0.01
C GLN A 23 -5.36 27.15 -0.73
N VAL A 24 -4.69 27.47 -1.85
CA VAL A 24 -5.04 28.60 -2.72
C VAL A 24 -6.34 28.33 -3.50
N ALA A 25 -6.57 27.10 -3.96
CA ALA A 25 -7.80 26.72 -4.66
C ALA A 25 -9.01 26.63 -3.70
N ALA A 26 -8.82 26.12 -2.48
CA ALA A 26 -9.86 26.01 -1.47
C ALA A 26 -10.34 27.37 -0.92
N SER A 27 -9.53 28.44 -1.02
CA SER A 27 -9.98 29.79 -0.69
C SER A 27 -10.84 30.43 -1.78
N ALA A 28 -10.90 29.85 -2.98
CA ALA A 28 -11.62 30.39 -4.14
C ALA A 28 -12.98 29.71 -4.42
N ALA A 29 -13.25 28.54 -3.83
CA ALA A 29 -14.49 27.79 -4.03
C ALA A 29 -15.25 27.60 -2.71
N LYS A 30 -15.91 28.66 -2.24
CA LYS A 30 -17.04 28.56 -1.32
C LYS A 30 -18.27 29.05 -2.05
N ASP A 31 -19.02 28.11 -2.61
CA ASP A 31 -20.48 28.04 -2.69
C ASP A 31 -20.86 26.93 -3.69
N ASP A 32 -21.89 26.15 -3.34
CA ASP A 32 -22.41 24.93 -3.96
C ASP A 32 -21.62 23.60 -3.79
N ALA A 33 -21.91 22.90 -2.70
CA ALA A 33 -21.70 21.46 -2.57
C ALA A 33 -23.04 20.72 -2.75
N PRO A 34 -23.16 19.75 -3.68
CA PRO A 34 -24.31 18.84 -3.75
C PRO A 34 -24.25 17.78 -2.64
N PRO A 35 -25.39 17.14 -2.31
CA PRO A 35 -25.56 16.38 -1.08
C PRO A 35 -24.76 15.07 -1.10
N SER A 36 -24.15 14.77 0.03
CA SER A 36 -23.41 13.54 0.30
C SER A 36 -24.35 12.34 0.43
N ASP A 37 -24.13 11.31 -0.38
CA ASP A 37 -24.73 10.00 -0.17
C ASP A 37 -24.23 9.39 1.16
N GLU A 38 -25.17 9.19 2.07
CA GLU A 38 -24.99 8.44 3.30
C GLU A 38 -24.79 6.96 2.99
N HIS A 39 -23.62 6.42 3.35
CA HIS A 39 -23.47 5.02 3.73
C HIS A 39 -22.73 4.99 5.07
N GLY A 40 -23.43 4.54 6.11
CA GLY A 40 -23.01 4.53 7.50
C GLY A 40 -21.59 3.98 7.70
N GLY A 41 -20.67 4.89 8.03
CA GLY A 41 -19.26 4.59 8.23
C GLY A 41 -19.00 3.91 9.56
N LYS A 42 -18.91 2.58 9.55
CA LYS A 42 -18.16 1.86 10.58
C LYS A 42 -16.68 1.95 10.22
N THR A 43 -15.89 2.67 11.01
CA THR A 43 -14.43 2.60 10.92
C THR A 43 -13.99 1.19 11.29
N LEU A 44 -13.22 0.53 10.42
CA LEU A 44 -12.67 -0.79 10.71
C LEU A 44 -11.69 -0.71 11.88
N SER A 45 -11.70 -1.70 12.77
CA SER A 45 -10.57 -1.89 13.69
C SER A 45 -9.29 -2.23 12.91
N GLU A 46 -8.13 -2.11 13.55
CA GLU A 46 -6.85 -2.48 12.93
C GLU A 46 -6.85 -3.97 12.50
N GLU A 47 -7.44 -4.85 13.30
CA GLU A 47 -7.59 -6.27 12.98
C GLU A 47 -8.55 -6.50 11.81
N GLU A 48 -9.70 -5.80 11.77
CA GLU A 48 -10.65 -5.86 10.65
C GLU A 48 -10.00 -5.34 9.35
N PHE A 49 -9.17 -4.29 9.44
CA PHE A 49 -8.42 -3.76 8.31
C PHE A 49 -7.37 -4.75 7.81
N ALA A 50 -6.56 -5.33 8.72
CA ALA A 50 -5.57 -6.35 8.40
C ALA A 50 -6.21 -7.56 7.70
N ALA A 51 -7.34 -8.04 8.23
CA ALA A 51 -8.10 -9.13 7.62
C ALA A 51 -8.61 -8.77 6.22
N ALA A 52 -9.10 -7.54 6.02
CA ALA A 52 -9.57 -7.08 4.73
C ALA A 52 -8.44 -6.92 3.70
N VAL A 53 -7.26 -6.43 4.10
CA VAL A 53 -6.07 -6.39 3.24
C VAL A 53 -5.65 -7.80 2.85
N ALA A 54 -5.57 -8.73 3.81
CA ALA A 54 -5.24 -10.12 3.54
C ALA A 54 -6.25 -10.79 2.59
N ALA A 55 -7.54 -10.47 2.71
CA ALA A 55 -8.57 -10.95 1.79
C ALA A 55 -8.38 -10.43 0.37
N GLU A 56 -8.06 -9.14 0.21
CA GLU A 56 -7.78 -8.52 -1.09
C GLU A 56 -6.48 -9.09 -1.73
N LEU A 57 -5.43 -9.30 -0.93
CA LEU A 57 -4.21 -10.01 -1.37
C LEU A 57 -4.54 -11.42 -1.89
N ASN A 58 -5.35 -12.17 -1.14
CA ASN A 58 -5.71 -13.53 -1.52
C ASN A 58 -6.64 -13.57 -2.72
N ALA A 59 -7.51 -12.57 -2.90
CA ALA A 59 -8.35 -12.45 -4.10
C ALA A 59 -7.49 -12.32 -5.36
N VAL A 60 -6.49 -11.42 -5.38
CA VAL A 60 -5.60 -11.29 -6.55
C VAL A 60 -4.64 -12.48 -6.68
N ARG A 61 -4.13 -13.05 -5.58
CA ARG A 61 -3.21 -14.19 -5.65
C ARG A 61 -3.87 -15.44 -6.22
N THR A 62 -5.08 -15.77 -5.77
CA THR A 62 -5.80 -16.98 -6.20
C THR A 62 -6.60 -16.78 -7.48
N ASN A 63 -6.84 -15.54 -7.90
CA ASN A 63 -7.46 -15.19 -9.18
C ASN A 63 -6.92 -13.85 -9.69
N PRO A 64 -5.72 -13.82 -10.33
CA PRO A 64 -5.09 -12.57 -10.78
C PRO A 64 -5.98 -11.72 -11.69
N GLN A 65 -6.77 -12.36 -12.54
CA GLN A 65 -7.67 -11.72 -13.50
C GLN A 65 -8.85 -11.01 -12.82
N SER A 66 -9.18 -11.34 -11.55
CA SER A 66 -10.23 -10.66 -10.79
C SER A 66 -9.96 -9.16 -10.59
N TYR A 67 -8.70 -8.73 -10.69
CA TYR A 67 -8.29 -7.34 -10.51
C TYR A 67 -8.30 -6.50 -11.79
N ILE A 68 -8.51 -7.13 -12.96
CA ILE A 68 -8.55 -6.44 -14.26
C ILE A 68 -9.61 -5.31 -14.28
N PRO A 69 -10.86 -5.52 -13.83
CA PRO A 69 -11.87 -4.45 -13.86
C PRO A 69 -11.49 -3.24 -13.01
N TYR A 70 -10.78 -3.44 -11.89
CA TYR A 70 -10.33 -2.34 -11.03
C TYR A 70 -9.22 -1.52 -11.68
N LEU A 71 -8.28 -2.18 -12.36
CA LEU A 71 -7.21 -1.50 -13.12
C LEU A 71 -7.77 -0.78 -14.36
N GLU A 72 -8.73 -1.39 -15.06
CA GLU A 72 -9.43 -0.73 -16.18
C GLU A 72 -10.19 0.50 -15.71
N ALA A 73 -10.89 0.42 -14.57
CA ALA A 73 -11.53 1.59 -13.97
C ALA A 73 -10.49 2.67 -13.59
N MET A 74 -9.38 2.28 -12.96
CA MET A 74 -8.29 3.18 -12.57
C MET A 74 -7.70 3.93 -13.79
N LEU A 75 -7.54 3.27 -14.94
CA LEU A 75 -7.08 3.92 -16.18
C LEU A 75 -7.97 5.08 -16.62
N THR A 76 -9.29 4.98 -16.41
CA THR A 76 -10.23 6.06 -16.77
C THR A 76 -10.11 7.28 -15.86
N GLN A 77 -9.39 7.18 -14.75
CA GLN A 77 -9.30 8.24 -13.74
C GLN A 77 -8.02 9.06 -13.81
N PHE A 78 -7.21 8.83 -14.85
CA PHE A 78 -6.02 9.63 -15.13
C PHE A 78 -6.34 10.89 -15.94
N SER A 79 -5.65 11.97 -15.59
CA SER A 79 -5.49 13.15 -16.43
C SER A 79 -4.00 13.47 -16.51
N GLY A 80 -3.37 13.08 -17.62
CA GLY A 80 -1.90 13.00 -17.70
C GLY A 80 -1.36 12.04 -16.65
N ASN A 81 -0.44 12.52 -15.81
CA ASN A 81 0.13 11.75 -14.69
C ASN A 81 -0.61 11.96 -13.36
N ILE A 82 -1.72 12.70 -13.35
CA ILE A 82 -2.55 12.81 -12.15
C ILE A 82 -3.59 11.70 -12.14
N LEU A 83 -3.51 10.82 -11.16
CA LEU A 83 -4.55 9.84 -10.86
C LEU A 83 -5.54 10.41 -9.84
N THR A 84 -6.82 10.42 -10.16
CA THR A 84 -7.88 10.69 -9.17
C THR A 84 -8.35 9.37 -8.57
N ILE A 85 -8.46 9.28 -7.25
CA ILE A 85 -9.01 8.11 -6.55
C ILE A 85 -10.23 8.57 -5.74
N PRO A 86 -11.44 8.62 -6.34
CA PRO A 86 -12.64 9.15 -5.71
C PRO A 86 -13.01 8.43 -4.41
N SER A 87 -12.77 7.12 -4.33
CA SER A 87 -13.06 6.34 -3.12
C SER A 87 -12.26 6.82 -1.90
N GLU A 88 -11.08 7.43 -2.13
CA GLU A 88 -10.20 7.99 -1.10
C GLU A 88 -10.36 9.52 -0.99
N GLY A 89 -11.05 10.17 -1.94
CA GLY A 89 -11.14 11.62 -2.03
C GLY A 89 -9.79 12.30 -2.28
N ILE A 90 -8.88 11.65 -3.02
CA ILE A 90 -7.53 12.17 -3.28
C ILE A 90 -7.19 12.25 -4.77
N ARG A 91 -6.20 13.09 -5.07
CA ARG A 91 -5.48 13.12 -6.35
C ARG A 91 -4.00 12.85 -6.09
N LEU A 92 -3.41 11.95 -6.86
CA LEU A 92 -2.03 11.53 -6.74
C LEU A 92 -1.26 11.92 -8.00
N GLN A 93 -0.12 12.57 -7.82
CA GLN A 93 0.87 12.72 -8.88
C GLN A 93 1.64 11.40 -8.99
N THR A 94 1.48 10.72 -10.12
CA THR A 94 2.23 9.50 -10.45
C THR A 94 3.52 9.85 -11.20
N GLU A 95 4.48 8.94 -11.15
CA GLU A 95 5.76 9.05 -11.85
C GLU A 95 5.62 8.59 -13.31
N GLU A 96 4.98 7.43 -13.54
CA GLU A 96 4.88 6.80 -14.87
C GLU A 96 3.51 6.96 -15.52
N GLY A 97 2.53 7.46 -14.77
CA GLY A 97 1.18 7.67 -15.29
C GLY A 97 0.44 6.36 -15.57
N PRO A 98 -0.47 6.37 -16.56
CA PRO A 98 -1.25 5.19 -16.94
C PRO A 98 -0.41 3.99 -17.37
N THR A 99 0.85 4.18 -17.74
CA THR A 99 1.71 3.12 -18.27
C THR A 99 2.02 2.04 -17.24
N ALA A 100 2.22 2.39 -15.96
CA ALA A 100 2.41 1.42 -14.88
C ALA A 100 1.16 0.55 -14.66
N VAL A 101 -0.03 1.13 -14.81
CA VAL A 101 -1.30 0.42 -14.70
C VAL A 101 -1.51 -0.53 -15.89
N GLN A 102 -1.17 -0.10 -17.09
CA GLN A 102 -1.20 -0.94 -18.30
C GLN A 102 -0.23 -2.12 -18.19
N ASP A 103 0.98 -1.90 -17.69
CA ASP A 103 1.96 -2.94 -17.40
C ASP A 103 1.40 -3.97 -16.39
N CYS A 104 0.78 -3.50 -15.31
CA CYS A 104 0.11 -4.36 -14.34
C CYS A 104 -1.03 -5.18 -14.97
N LEU A 105 -1.83 -4.60 -15.87
CA LEU A 105 -2.88 -5.31 -16.60
C LEU A 105 -2.33 -6.44 -17.47
N VAL A 106 -1.23 -6.20 -18.20
CA VAL A 106 -0.58 -7.23 -19.03
C VAL A 106 -0.06 -8.35 -18.13
N PHE A 107 0.59 -8.00 -17.01
CA PHE A 107 1.09 -8.96 -16.06
C PHE A 107 -0.03 -9.86 -15.50
N LEU A 108 -1.10 -9.29 -14.94
CA LEU A 108 -2.19 -10.08 -14.33
C LEU A 108 -2.98 -10.93 -15.32
N LYS A 109 -3.06 -10.51 -16.60
CA LYS A 109 -3.67 -11.34 -17.65
C LYS A 109 -2.89 -12.63 -17.88
N ALA A 110 -1.56 -12.58 -17.80
CA ALA A 110 -0.67 -13.70 -18.06
C ALA A 110 -0.28 -14.51 -16.81
N HIS A 111 -0.38 -13.92 -15.61
CA HIS A 111 0.09 -14.55 -14.38
C HIS A 111 -0.87 -15.68 -13.94
N PRO A 112 -0.37 -16.89 -13.65
CA PRO A 112 -1.19 -17.95 -13.08
C PRO A 112 -1.56 -17.65 -11.61
N PRO A 113 -2.64 -18.25 -11.08
CA PRO A 113 -2.90 -18.24 -9.66
C PRO A 113 -1.73 -18.80 -8.84
N VAL A 114 -1.51 -18.23 -7.65
CA VAL A 114 -0.56 -18.69 -6.64
C VAL A 114 -1.28 -18.96 -5.32
N ASP A 115 -0.60 -19.63 -4.39
CA ASP A 115 -1.23 -20.05 -3.15
C ASP A 115 -1.64 -18.84 -2.30
N TYR A 116 -2.73 -19.01 -1.55
CA TYR A 116 -3.18 -18.02 -0.59
C TYR A 116 -2.16 -17.83 0.55
N LEU A 117 -2.20 -16.67 1.18
CA LEU A 117 -1.43 -16.31 2.36
C LEU A 117 -2.29 -16.47 3.61
N VAL A 118 -1.73 -17.09 4.64
CA VAL A 118 -2.30 -17.11 5.99
C VAL A 118 -1.97 -15.79 6.68
N LEU A 119 -3.00 -15.11 7.19
CA LEU A 119 -2.78 -13.93 8.04
C LEU A 119 -2.32 -14.40 9.43
N GLU A 120 -1.10 -14.04 9.80
CA GLU A 120 -0.47 -14.47 11.05
C GLU A 120 -0.54 -13.36 12.10
N PRO A 121 -1.26 -13.56 13.23
CA PRO A 121 -1.44 -12.50 14.23
C PRO A 121 -0.13 -11.96 14.81
N ASN A 122 0.87 -12.82 15.01
CA ASN A 122 2.17 -12.40 15.54
C ASN A 122 3.02 -11.63 14.52
N MET A 123 2.91 -11.95 13.23
CA MET A 123 3.52 -11.12 12.19
C MET A 123 2.82 -9.76 12.09
N SER A 124 1.49 -9.73 12.25
CA SER A 124 0.75 -8.45 12.28
C SER A 124 1.18 -7.56 13.43
N LYS A 125 1.58 -8.10 14.59
CA LYS A 125 2.17 -7.29 15.67
C LYS A 125 3.48 -6.61 15.24
N ALA A 126 4.38 -7.34 14.59
CA ALA A 126 5.63 -6.78 14.04
C ALA A 126 5.35 -5.66 13.02
N ALA A 127 4.38 -5.88 12.13
CA ALA A 127 3.99 -4.91 11.13
C ALA A 127 3.30 -3.68 11.75
N VAL A 128 2.49 -3.86 12.79
CA VAL A 128 1.85 -2.78 13.57
C VAL A 128 2.90 -1.92 14.27
N ASP A 129 3.88 -2.53 14.92
CA ASP A 129 4.98 -1.80 15.55
C ASP A 129 5.70 -0.88 14.56
N HIS A 130 5.96 -1.39 13.35
CA HIS A 130 6.58 -0.58 12.31
C HIS A 130 5.65 0.50 11.75
N ALA A 131 4.38 0.18 11.54
CA ALA A 131 3.38 1.16 11.09
C ALA A 131 3.23 2.31 12.10
N LEU A 132 3.23 2.01 13.40
CA LEU A 132 3.21 3.00 14.48
C LEU A 132 4.47 3.87 14.46
N ASP A 133 5.64 3.24 14.34
CA ASP A 133 6.92 3.94 14.28
C ASP A 133 7.00 4.90 13.08
N LEU A 134 6.73 4.41 11.87
CA LEU A 134 6.71 5.22 10.65
C LEU A 134 5.64 6.31 10.74
N GLY A 135 4.45 5.94 11.21
CA GLY A 135 3.30 6.82 11.32
C GLY A 135 3.56 8.04 12.21
N ASN A 136 4.11 7.80 13.39
CA ASN A 136 4.39 8.83 14.40
C ASN A 136 5.58 9.72 14.01
N ASN A 137 6.63 9.12 13.45
CA ASN A 137 7.85 9.82 13.09
C ASN A 137 7.78 10.48 11.70
N GLY A 138 6.82 10.06 10.86
CA GLY A 138 6.64 10.54 9.50
C GLY A 138 7.69 10.01 8.51
N ALA A 139 8.34 8.89 8.84
CA ALA A 139 9.41 8.32 8.04
C ALA A 139 8.86 7.44 6.91
N VAL A 140 9.61 7.39 5.80
CA VAL A 140 9.35 6.47 4.67
C VAL A 140 10.58 5.58 4.53
N SER A 141 10.60 4.47 5.26
CA SER A 141 11.77 3.61 5.44
C SER A 141 11.35 2.19 5.83
N HIS A 142 12.14 1.19 5.46
CA HIS A 142 12.01 -0.20 5.97
C HIS A 142 12.74 -0.41 7.32
N THR A 143 13.64 0.53 7.66
CA THR A 143 14.35 0.56 8.94
C THR A 143 13.57 1.42 9.91
N GLY A 144 13.34 0.90 11.11
CA GLY A 144 12.68 1.64 12.19
C GLY A 144 13.53 2.77 12.75
N SER A 145 12.90 3.72 13.44
CA SER A 145 13.60 4.87 14.04
C SER A 145 14.62 4.48 15.12
N ASP A 146 14.42 3.30 15.73
CA ASP A 146 15.33 2.67 16.68
C ASP A 146 16.45 1.84 16.02
N GLY A 147 16.49 1.80 14.68
CA GLY A 147 17.41 0.99 13.91
C GLY A 147 16.96 -0.46 13.69
N SER A 148 15.76 -0.85 14.15
CA SER A 148 15.22 -2.19 13.93
C SER A 148 15.04 -2.49 12.44
N THR A 149 15.30 -3.74 12.07
CA THR A 149 15.02 -4.28 10.75
C THR A 149 13.75 -5.12 10.79
N MET A 150 13.10 -5.34 9.66
CA MET A 150 11.96 -6.27 9.56
C MET A 150 12.30 -7.66 10.14
N VAL A 151 13.54 -8.16 9.95
CA VAL A 151 13.99 -9.44 10.53
C VAL A 151 13.88 -9.41 12.05
N GLY A 152 14.48 -8.39 12.68
CA GLY A 152 14.47 -8.26 14.14
C GLY A 152 13.06 -8.06 14.71
N ARG A 153 12.19 -7.34 13.99
CA ARG A 153 10.79 -7.17 14.39
C ARG A 153 10.01 -8.49 14.32
N LEU A 154 10.15 -9.27 13.25
CA LEU A 154 9.51 -10.58 13.14
C LEU A 154 10.02 -11.56 14.20
N GLU A 155 11.34 -11.60 14.43
CA GLU A 155 11.97 -12.47 15.43
C GLU A 155 11.60 -12.12 16.87
N HIS A 156 11.13 -10.89 17.13
CA HIS A 156 10.56 -10.52 18.42
C HIS A 156 9.26 -11.27 18.74
N TYR A 157 8.51 -11.67 17.72
CA TYR A 157 7.17 -12.24 17.86
C TYR A 157 7.05 -13.72 17.45
N GLY A 158 8.10 -14.33 16.91
CA GLY A 158 8.07 -15.71 16.46
C GLY A 158 9.25 -16.11 15.59
N GLU A 159 9.18 -17.30 15.02
CA GLU A 159 10.16 -17.82 14.07
C GLU A 159 9.57 -17.85 12.65
N TRP A 160 10.31 -17.28 11.69
CA TRP A 160 9.97 -17.34 10.28
C TRP A 160 10.68 -18.50 9.58
N LYS A 161 10.09 -18.99 8.49
CA LYS A 161 10.65 -20.06 7.66
C LYS A 161 10.80 -19.62 6.22
N GLY A 162 11.85 -20.10 5.56
CA GLY A 162 12.06 -19.88 4.14
C GLY A 162 12.53 -18.45 3.83
N SER A 163 11.74 -17.70 3.05
CA SER A 163 12.05 -16.32 2.69
C SER A 163 11.12 -15.35 3.42
N ILE A 164 11.60 -14.13 3.61
CA ILE A 164 10.87 -13.02 4.22
C ILE A 164 10.95 -11.78 3.33
N GLY A 165 9.98 -10.88 3.45
CA GLY A 165 9.95 -9.61 2.70
C GLY A 165 8.98 -8.63 3.34
N GLU A 166 9.17 -7.34 3.06
CA GLU A 166 8.35 -6.25 3.60
C GLU A 166 7.93 -5.31 2.48
N LEU A 167 6.65 -4.97 2.44
CA LEU A 167 6.08 -3.98 1.53
C LEU A 167 5.44 -2.84 2.32
N LEU A 168 5.54 -1.62 1.80
CA LEU A 168 5.01 -0.41 2.45
C LEU A 168 4.10 0.34 1.48
N ALA A 169 2.87 0.59 1.91
CA ALA A 169 1.90 1.40 1.18
C ALA A 169 1.57 2.67 1.97
N PHE A 170 1.36 3.78 1.28
CA PHE A 170 1.16 5.11 1.89
C PHE A 170 0.01 5.85 1.22
N GLY A 171 -0.69 6.68 1.99
CA GLY A 171 -1.71 7.60 1.43
C GLY A 171 -3.13 7.04 1.32
N LEU A 172 -3.32 5.74 1.52
CA LEU A 172 -4.56 5.04 1.21
C LEU A 172 -5.12 4.37 2.47
N CYS A 173 -6.44 4.44 2.67
CA CYS A 173 -7.12 3.81 3.80
C CYS A 173 -8.20 2.80 3.40
N ARG A 174 -8.26 2.40 2.12
CA ARG A 174 -9.08 1.26 1.69
C ARG A 174 -8.20 0.05 1.34
N PRO A 175 -8.53 -1.16 1.86
CA PRO A 175 -7.74 -2.37 1.64
C PRO A 175 -7.40 -2.68 0.18
N ARG A 176 -8.39 -2.58 -0.72
CA ARG A 176 -8.16 -2.81 -2.16
C ARG A 176 -7.20 -1.80 -2.78
N ASN A 177 -7.26 -0.54 -2.36
CA ASN A 177 -6.40 0.50 -2.91
C ASN A 177 -4.95 0.32 -2.46
N VAL A 178 -4.73 -0.17 -1.23
CA VAL A 178 -3.40 -0.60 -0.76
C VAL A 178 -2.84 -1.70 -1.68
N VAL A 179 -3.63 -2.74 -1.98
CA VAL A 179 -3.21 -3.83 -2.87
C VAL A 179 -2.97 -3.33 -4.30
N LEU A 180 -3.82 -2.47 -4.84
CA LEU A 180 -3.62 -1.85 -6.16
C LEU A 180 -2.35 -1.01 -6.24
N GLN A 181 -2.03 -0.23 -5.20
CA GLN A 181 -0.80 0.56 -5.15
C GLN A 181 0.44 -0.34 -5.25
N LEU A 182 0.47 -1.43 -4.50
CA LEU A 182 1.57 -2.40 -4.51
C LEU A 182 1.65 -3.21 -5.81
N LEU A 183 0.52 -3.51 -6.45
CA LEU A 183 0.48 -4.18 -7.76
C LEU A 183 0.96 -3.26 -8.89
N VAL A 184 0.51 -2.01 -8.91
CA VAL A 184 0.92 -1.05 -9.95
C VAL A 184 2.39 -0.69 -9.80
N ASP A 185 2.86 -0.51 -8.56
CA ASP A 185 4.25 -0.23 -8.20
C ASP A 185 4.86 0.91 -9.03
N ASP A 186 4.15 2.03 -9.06
CA ASP A 186 4.47 3.23 -9.83
C ASP A 186 5.82 3.85 -9.41
N GLY A 187 6.62 4.24 -10.39
CA GLY A 187 7.98 4.73 -10.22
C GLY A 187 9.03 3.66 -9.92
N VAL A 188 8.67 2.37 -9.92
CA VAL A 188 9.59 1.24 -9.66
C VAL A 188 9.67 0.35 -10.89
N PRO A 189 10.66 0.57 -11.79
CA PRO A 189 10.76 -0.18 -13.06
C PRO A 189 10.84 -1.71 -12.89
N THR A 190 11.36 -2.19 -11.76
CA THR A 190 11.48 -3.63 -11.46
C THR A 190 10.17 -4.24 -10.97
N ARG A 191 9.17 -3.42 -10.60
CA ARG A 191 7.88 -3.84 -10.06
C ARG A 191 8.04 -4.78 -8.86
N GLY A 192 9.01 -4.47 -8.01
CA GLY A 192 9.48 -5.36 -6.95
C GLY A 192 8.38 -5.69 -5.94
N ASP A 193 7.48 -4.75 -5.68
CA ASP A 193 6.38 -4.94 -4.74
C ASP A 193 5.35 -5.90 -5.36
N ARG A 194 4.96 -5.68 -6.63
CA ARG A 194 4.10 -6.60 -7.38
C ARG A 194 4.67 -8.02 -7.43
N MET A 195 5.96 -8.14 -7.75
CA MET A 195 6.61 -9.44 -7.86
C MET A 195 6.63 -10.15 -6.51
N SER A 196 6.86 -9.44 -5.41
CA SER A 196 6.84 -10.02 -4.06
C SER A 196 5.42 -10.44 -3.65
N LEU A 197 4.42 -9.59 -3.94
CA LEU A 197 3.01 -9.86 -3.66
C LEU A 197 2.51 -11.13 -4.35
N MET A 198 3.02 -11.43 -5.55
CA MET A 198 2.63 -12.59 -6.36
C MET A 198 3.62 -13.77 -6.27
N ASP A 199 4.63 -13.69 -5.41
CA ASP A 199 5.61 -14.76 -5.24
C ASP A 199 5.00 -15.92 -4.44
N ASN A 200 5.05 -17.13 -5.01
CA ASN A 200 4.50 -18.32 -4.37
C ASN A 200 5.37 -18.85 -3.22
N LYS A 201 6.59 -18.33 -3.01
CA LYS A 201 7.43 -18.74 -1.87
C LYS A 201 6.86 -18.27 -0.54
N PHE A 202 6.05 -17.21 -0.53
CA PHE A 202 5.39 -16.71 0.67
C PHE A 202 4.10 -17.47 0.92
N LYS A 203 3.86 -17.81 2.19
CA LYS A 203 2.69 -18.56 2.70
C LYS A 203 2.01 -17.85 3.86
N SER A 204 2.70 -16.92 4.52
CA SER A 204 2.21 -16.16 5.66
C SER A 204 2.37 -14.67 5.41
N VAL A 205 1.45 -13.88 5.97
CA VAL A 205 1.48 -12.41 5.93
C VAL A 205 1.10 -11.83 7.29
N GLY A 206 1.78 -10.76 7.71
CA GLY A 206 1.37 -9.86 8.77
C GLY A 206 1.00 -8.51 8.18
N VAL A 207 -0.01 -7.84 8.73
CA VAL A 207 -0.44 -6.52 8.25
C VAL A 207 -0.55 -5.55 9.43
N GLY A 208 0.11 -4.40 9.28
CA GLY A 208 0.00 -3.25 10.18
C GLY A 208 -0.55 -2.04 9.45
N PHE A 209 -1.34 -1.22 10.13
CA PHE A 209 -1.91 -0.01 9.55
C PHE A 209 -1.94 1.11 10.60
N HIS A 210 -1.51 2.30 10.22
CA HIS A 210 -1.57 3.45 11.10
C HIS A 210 -1.75 4.76 10.33
N THR A 211 -2.18 5.81 11.03
CA THR A 211 -2.10 7.17 10.48
C THR A 211 -0.63 7.56 10.31
N HIS A 212 -0.35 8.39 9.31
CA HIS A 212 1.01 8.83 9.00
C HIS A 212 1.09 10.34 8.95
N LYS A 213 2.03 10.90 9.72
CA LYS A 213 2.20 12.35 9.94
C LYS A 213 2.19 13.19 8.66
N PHE A 214 2.78 12.70 7.57
CA PHE A 214 2.91 13.44 6.31
C PHE A 214 2.19 12.81 5.12
N GLN A 215 1.75 11.56 5.23
CA GLN A 215 1.23 10.77 4.10
C GLN A 215 -0.20 10.30 4.37
N LYS A 216 -0.90 10.87 5.36
CA LYS A 216 -2.22 10.44 5.86
C LYS A 216 -2.23 9.07 6.54
N PHE A 217 -1.78 8.02 5.85
CA PHE A 217 -1.77 6.65 6.32
C PHE A 217 -0.51 5.90 5.87
N VAL A 218 -0.15 4.86 6.61
CA VAL A 218 0.85 3.87 6.27
C VAL A 218 0.29 2.47 6.52
N CYS A 219 0.53 1.56 5.59
CA CYS A 219 0.26 0.13 5.73
C CYS A 219 1.57 -0.64 5.52
N VAL A 220 1.89 -1.52 6.45
CA VAL A 220 3.08 -2.40 6.42
C VAL A 220 2.60 -3.82 6.20
N LEU A 221 3.20 -4.52 5.24
CA LEU A 221 2.93 -5.93 4.97
C LEU A 221 4.23 -6.72 5.10
N ASP A 222 4.30 -7.59 6.10
CA ASP A 222 5.40 -8.53 6.28
C ASP A 222 5.03 -9.89 5.71
N PHE A 223 5.88 -10.48 4.88
CA PHE A 223 5.67 -11.79 4.25
C PHE A 223 6.69 -12.79 4.78
N ALA A 224 6.28 -14.05 4.89
CA ALA A 224 7.17 -15.16 5.21
C ALA A 224 6.77 -16.44 4.45
N GLY A 225 7.72 -17.34 4.22
CA GLY A 225 7.46 -18.70 3.69
C GLY A 225 6.75 -19.61 4.70
N GLY A 226 6.70 -19.18 5.96
CA GLY A 226 5.90 -19.72 7.04
C GLY A 226 6.25 -18.97 8.33
N PHE A 227 5.38 -19.04 9.33
CA PHE A 227 5.60 -18.42 10.63
C PHE A 227 5.09 -19.33 11.75
N GLY A 228 5.73 -19.25 12.91
CA GLY A 228 5.36 -20.04 14.08
C GLY A 228 5.75 -19.35 15.37
N ALA A 229 5.25 -19.89 16.48
CA ALA A 229 5.71 -19.49 17.81
C ALA A 229 7.20 -19.84 18.01
N LEU A 230 7.85 -19.10 18.91
CA LEU A 230 9.16 -19.43 19.48
C LEU A 230 9.12 -20.78 20.21
#